data_AF-X1JX64-F1
#
_entry.id   AF-X1JX64-F1
#
_cell.length_a   1.000
_cell.length_b   1.000
_cell.length_c   1.000
_cell.angle_alpha   90.00
_cell.angle_beta   90.00
_cell.angle_gamma   90.00
#
_symmetry.space_group_name_H-M   'P 1'
#
loop_
_entity.id
_entity.type
_entity.pdbx_description
1 polymer ?
#
loop_
_entity_poly.entity_id
_entity_poly.type
_entity_poly.pdbx_seq_one_letter_code
_entity_poly.pdbx_strand_id
1 'polypeptide(L)'
;MVEEVLSENQKLGAVGSLNFWIENKPIVADLLVIAGDNYFEFALAQFIASYDGKHTLVAVYDIGDKGKASQFGVVQLDRHRIAEFQEKPAQPKSSLVATACYIFPQRIFPLLHQYCQWGKRDN
;
A
#
# COMPACT_ATOMS: atom_id res chain seq x y z
N MET A 1 -13.56 -1.53 11.59
CA MET A 1 -13.54 -3.00 11.79
C MET A 1 -12.21 -3.29 12.47
N VAL A 2 -12.23 -3.90 13.64
CA VAL A 2 -11.03 -4.14 14.48
C VAL A 2 -10.67 -5.61 14.32
N GLU A 3 -9.39 -5.94 14.11
CA GLU A 3 -8.90 -7.32 14.05
C GLU A 3 -8.78 -7.92 15.47
N GLU A 4 -9.22 -9.16 15.64
CA GLU A 4 -8.82 -10.01 16.77
C GLU A 4 -7.51 -10.73 16.42
N VAL A 5 -6.57 -10.73 17.38
CA VAL A 5 -5.21 -11.25 17.18
C VAL A 5 -5.22 -12.78 17.15
N LEU A 6 -5.21 -13.36 15.96
CA LEU A 6 -4.97 -14.80 15.76
C LEU A 6 -3.55 -15.02 15.23
N SER A 7 -2.74 -15.70 16.04
CA SER A 7 -1.32 -15.99 15.88
C SER A 7 -0.99 -16.76 14.59
N GLU A 8 0.24 -16.56 14.09
CA GLU A 8 0.89 -17.09 12.87
C GLU A 8 0.70 -16.31 11.56
N ASN A 9 -0.46 -15.71 11.28
CA ASN A 9 -0.65 -14.90 10.06
C ASN A 9 0.01 -13.50 10.12
N GLN A 10 0.43 -13.04 11.32
CA GLN A 10 1.09 -11.74 11.51
C GLN A 10 2.51 -11.64 10.95
N LYS A 11 3.13 -12.75 10.50
CA LYS A 11 4.48 -12.72 9.91
C LYS A 11 4.57 -11.85 8.64
N LEU A 12 3.44 -11.55 7.99
CA LEU A 12 3.36 -10.77 6.75
C LEU A 12 2.84 -9.33 6.95
N GLY A 13 2.59 -8.93 8.20
CA GLY A 13 2.11 -7.58 8.53
C GLY A 13 0.81 -7.20 7.82
N ALA A 14 0.70 -5.92 7.43
CA ALA A 14 -0.51 -5.36 6.80
C ALA A 14 -0.97 -6.11 5.53
N VAL A 15 -0.04 -6.68 4.77
CA VAL A 15 -0.37 -7.45 3.55
C VAL A 15 -1.03 -8.78 3.91
N GLY A 16 -0.58 -9.43 4.99
CA GLY A 16 -1.19 -10.66 5.51
C GLY A 16 -2.63 -10.43 5.98
N SER A 17 -2.87 -9.36 6.74
CA SER A 17 -4.21 -8.95 7.16
C SER A 17 -5.11 -8.68 5.95
N LEU A 18 -4.62 -7.92 4.95
CA LEU A 18 -5.38 -7.65 3.74
C LEU A 18 -5.76 -8.94 2.99
N ASN A 19 -4.81 -9.86 2.81
CA ASN A 19 -5.07 -11.15 2.17
C ASN A 19 -6.07 -12.00 2.95
N PHE A 20 -5.96 -12.05 4.29
CA PHE A 20 -6.91 -12.75 5.14
C PHE A 20 -8.34 -12.24 4.94
N TRP A 21 -8.55 -10.92 4.90
CA TRP A 21 -9.88 -10.34 4.67
C TRP A 21 -10.41 -10.63 3.27
N ILE A 22 -9.56 -10.57 2.25
CA ILE A 22 -9.92 -10.89 0.87
C ILE A 22 -10.35 -12.36 0.72
N GLU A 23 -9.68 -13.29 1.40
CA GLU A 23 -10.01 -14.72 1.33
C GLU A 23 -11.28 -15.08 2.12
N ASN A 24 -11.48 -14.44 3.29
CA ASN A 24 -12.56 -14.78 4.20
C ASN A 24 -13.86 -14.01 3.92
N LYS A 25 -13.86 -13.07 2.96
CA LYS A 25 -15.05 -12.31 2.57
C LYS A 25 -15.23 -12.29 1.05
N PRO A 26 -16.49 -12.29 0.56
CA PRO A 26 -16.78 -12.18 -0.86
C PRO A 26 -16.59 -10.74 -1.35
N ILE A 27 -15.35 -10.28 -1.40
CA ILE A 27 -14.99 -8.95 -1.91
C ILE A 27 -14.90 -9.02 -3.43
N VAL A 28 -15.91 -8.45 -4.10
CA VAL A 28 -16.03 -8.39 -5.57
C VAL A 28 -15.79 -6.99 -6.15
N ALA A 29 -15.36 -6.06 -5.30
CA ALA A 29 -15.10 -4.67 -5.67
C ALA A 29 -13.63 -4.30 -5.41
N ASP A 30 -13.21 -3.19 -6.01
CA ASP A 30 -11.90 -2.61 -5.76
C ASP A 30 -11.79 -2.09 -4.31
N LEU A 31 -10.59 -2.15 -3.74
CA LEU A 31 -10.36 -1.87 -2.33
C LEU A 31 -9.61 -0.57 -2.11
N LEU A 32 -10.23 0.35 -1.36
CA LEU A 32 -9.51 1.46 -0.75
C LEU A 32 -8.89 0.98 0.58
N VAL A 33 -7.57 1.07 0.68
CA VAL A 33 -6.79 0.70 1.86
C VAL A 33 -6.15 1.96 2.42
N ILE A 34 -6.35 2.20 3.71
CA ILE A 34 -5.81 3.35 4.43
C ILE A 34 -5.23 2.85 5.76
N ALA A 35 -3.98 3.17 6.04
CA ALA A 35 -3.40 2.96 7.36
C ALA A 35 -4.05 3.92 8.38
N GLY A 36 -4.59 3.38 9.47
CA GLY A 36 -5.39 4.14 10.43
C GLY A 36 -4.62 5.13 11.29
N ASP A 37 -3.29 5.10 11.24
CA ASP A 37 -2.36 5.98 11.95
C ASP A 37 -1.91 7.19 11.12
N ASN A 38 -2.36 7.31 9.87
CA ASN A 38 -2.02 8.42 8.99
C ASN A 38 -3.06 9.54 9.03
N TYR A 39 -2.59 10.76 9.31
CA TYR A 39 -3.35 11.99 9.07
C TYR A 39 -2.99 12.53 7.68
N PHE A 40 -4.00 12.85 6.88
CA PHE A 40 -3.83 13.43 5.55
C PHE A 40 -4.70 14.66 5.39
N GLU A 41 -4.12 15.70 4.77
CA GLU A 41 -4.79 16.99 4.51
C GLU A 41 -5.45 17.05 3.12
N PHE A 42 -5.27 16.01 2.29
CA PHE A 42 -5.86 15.97 0.95
C PHE A 42 -7.32 15.51 0.98
N ALA A 43 -8.10 15.97 0.00
CA ALA A 43 -9.48 15.55 -0.15
C ALA A 43 -9.57 14.11 -0.64
N LEU A 44 -9.99 13.17 0.23
CA LEU A 44 -10.13 11.75 -0.10
C LEU A 44 -11.04 11.52 -1.32
N ALA A 45 -12.08 12.34 -1.49
CA ALA A 45 -12.97 12.30 -2.65
C ALA A 45 -12.23 12.57 -3.98
N GLN A 46 -11.26 13.51 -3.99
CA GLN A 46 -10.47 13.82 -5.18
C GLN A 46 -9.48 12.68 -5.50
N PHE A 47 -8.92 12.05 -4.46
CA PHE A 47 -8.08 10.87 -4.63
C PHE A 47 -8.86 9.71 -5.26
N ILE A 48 -10.04 9.39 -4.74
CA ILE A 48 -10.92 8.35 -5.30
C ILE A 48 -11.33 8.72 -6.74
N ALA A 49 -11.66 9.97 -7.02
CA ALA A 49 -12.02 10.43 -8.36
C ALA A 49 -10.86 10.34 -9.37
N SER A 50 -9.61 10.26 -8.91
CA SER A 50 -8.42 10.10 -9.76
C SER A 50 -8.17 8.65 -10.15
N TYR A 51 -8.90 7.69 -9.58
CA TYR A 51 -8.79 6.28 -9.91
C TYR A 51 -9.44 5.98 -11.26
N ASP A 52 -8.72 5.28 -12.13
CA ASP A 52 -9.13 5.01 -13.50
C ASP A 52 -9.94 3.70 -13.65
N GLY A 53 -10.28 3.04 -12.55
CA GLY A 53 -10.95 1.72 -12.56
C GLY A 53 -10.04 0.58 -13.01
N LYS A 54 -8.77 0.88 -13.31
CA LYS A 54 -7.79 -0.05 -13.82
C LYS A 54 -6.59 -0.01 -12.90
N HIS A 55 -5.62 0.87 -13.05
CA HIS A 55 -4.32 0.76 -12.39
C HIS A 55 -4.39 1.03 -10.88
N THR A 56 -3.56 0.32 -10.11
CA THR A 56 -3.37 0.61 -8.68
C THR A 56 -3.03 2.08 -8.49
N LEU A 57 -3.77 2.76 -7.61
CA LEU A 57 -3.51 4.16 -7.27
C LEU A 57 -2.84 4.23 -5.90
N VAL A 58 -1.80 5.05 -5.80
CA VAL A 58 -1.05 5.27 -4.55
C VAL A 58 -1.08 6.76 -4.25
N ALA A 59 -1.52 7.12 -3.05
CA ALA A 59 -1.36 8.48 -2.57
C ALA A 59 0.10 8.71 -2.18
N VAL A 60 0.68 9.76 -2.75
CA VAL A 60 2.07 10.15 -2.52
C VAL A 60 2.10 11.57 -1.98
N TYR A 61 3.06 11.83 -1.10
CA TYR A 61 3.24 13.13 -0.48
C TYR A 61 4.68 13.58 -0.63
N ASP A 62 4.88 14.84 -0.97
CA ASP A 62 6.21 15.45 -1.01
C ASP A 62 6.54 16.03 0.37
N ILE A 63 7.45 15.39 1.09
CA ILE A 63 7.88 15.89 2.40
C ILE A 63 8.87 17.07 2.30
N GLY A 64 9.27 17.44 1.08
CA GLY A 64 10.20 18.53 0.77
C GLY A 64 11.66 18.25 1.13
N ASP A 65 11.90 17.57 2.25
CA ASP A 65 13.23 17.20 2.72
C ASP A 65 13.55 15.73 2.38
N LYS A 66 14.36 15.56 1.35
CA LYS A 66 14.85 14.25 0.89
C LYS A 66 15.52 13.44 2.02
N GLY A 67 16.21 14.07 2.98
CA GLY A 67 16.87 13.35 4.08
C GLY A 67 15.89 12.63 5.00
N LYS A 68 14.70 13.21 5.20
CA LYS A 68 13.62 12.63 6.03
C LYS A 68 12.91 11.46 5.35
N ALA A 69 13.06 11.31 4.03
CA ALA A 69 12.36 10.30 3.25
C ALA A 69 12.85 8.87 3.56
N SER A 70 14.04 8.75 4.14
CA SER A 70 14.63 7.46 4.57
C SER A 70 13.82 6.70 5.62
N GLN A 71 12.84 7.35 6.26
CA GLN A 71 11.95 6.73 7.25
C GLN A 71 10.68 6.12 6.63
N PHE A 72 10.46 6.33 5.33
CA PHE A 72 9.21 6.00 4.63
C PHE A 72 9.44 5.16 3.37
N GLY A 73 8.36 4.69 2.75
CA GLY A 73 8.39 4.14 1.40
C GLY A 73 8.56 5.25 0.37
N VAL A 74 9.75 5.34 -0.24
CA VAL A 74 10.12 6.38 -1.20
C VAL A 74 9.76 5.94 -2.61
N VAL A 75 9.09 6.83 -3.34
CA VAL A 75 8.68 6.58 -4.72
C VAL A 75 9.41 7.48 -5.70
N GLN A 76 9.74 6.91 -6.86
CA GLN A 76 10.17 7.66 -8.02
C GLN A 76 9.10 7.59 -9.09
N LEU A 77 8.69 8.76 -9.60
CA LEU A 77 7.69 8.86 -10.64
C LEU A 77 8.34 9.02 -12.02
N ASP A 78 7.80 8.30 -12.99
CA ASP A 78 7.88 8.65 -14.41
C ASP A 78 6.53 9.23 -14.82
N ARG A 79 6.48 10.57 -14.93
CA ARG A 79 5.26 11.36 -15.11
C ARG A 79 4.24 11.09 -14.00
N HIS A 80 3.24 10.25 -14.29
CA HIS A 80 2.14 9.88 -13.37
C HIS A 80 2.19 8.41 -12.94
N ARG A 81 3.29 7.71 -13.23
CA ARG A 81 3.46 6.28 -12.89
C ARG A 81 4.62 6.11 -11.92
N ILE A 82 4.45 5.22 -10.95
CA ILE A 82 5.55 4.82 -10.07
C ILE A 82 6.49 3.92 -10.88
N ALA A 83 7.72 4.40 -11.10
CA ALA A 83 8.77 3.66 -11.78
C ALA A 83 9.60 2.82 -10.78
N GLU A 84 9.76 3.31 -9.55
CA GLU A 84 10.51 2.65 -8.50
C GLU A 84 9.85 2.90 -7.13
N PHE A 85 9.86 1.89 -6.27
CA PHE A 85 9.40 1.95 -4.89
C PHE A 85 10.49 1.35 -3.99
N GLN A 86 10.95 2.10 -2.99
CA GLN A 86 11.98 1.68 -2.05
C GLN A 86 11.48 1.86 -0.62
N GLU A 87 11.44 0.78 0.16
CA GLU A 87 11.09 0.86 1.57
C GLU A 87 12.29 1.34 2.39
N LYS A 88 12.16 2.48 3.08
CA LYS A 88 13.14 3.04 4.02
C LYS A 88 14.59 3.04 3.50
N PRO A 89 14.85 3.63 2.31
CA PRO A 89 16.18 3.62 1.73
C PRO A 89 17.15 4.46 2.57
N ALA A 90 18.36 3.94 2.80
CA ALA A 90 19.44 4.70 3.43
C ALA A 90 19.82 5.96 2.63
N GLN A 91 19.70 5.89 1.30
CA GLN A 91 19.90 7.02 0.39
C GLN A 91 18.64 7.18 -0.49
N PRO A 92 17.64 7.94 -0.03
CA PRO A 92 16.42 8.15 -0.80
C PRO A 92 16.75 8.79 -2.14
N LYS A 93 16.05 8.40 -3.21
CA LYS A 93 16.23 8.99 -4.55
C LYS A 93 15.34 10.22 -4.78
N SER A 94 14.26 10.32 -4.02
CA SER A 94 13.18 11.32 -4.13
C SER A 94 12.73 11.77 -2.73
N SER A 95 12.08 12.92 -2.63
CA SER A 95 11.33 13.37 -1.44
C SER A 95 9.87 12.89 -1.44
N LEU A 96 9.42 12.23 -2.50
CA LEU A 96 8.08 11.67 -2.59
C LEU A 96 7.99 10.38 -1.78
N VAL A 97 7.03 10.33 -0.85
CA VAL A 97 6.78 9.17 0.01
C VAL A 97 5.35 8.66 -0.18
N ALA A 98 5.16 7.34 -0.09
CA ALA A 98 3.83 6.74 -0.10
C ALA A 98 3.16 6.93 1.27
N THR A 99 1.90 7.38 1.29
CA THR A 99 1.18 7.72 2.53
C THR A 99 0.34 6.56 3.08
N ALA A 100 0.72 5.32 2.74
CA ALA A 100 -0.05 4.11 3.04
C ALA A 100 -1.57 4.20 2.72
N CYS A 101 -1.92 4.97 1.68
CA CYS A 101 -3.27 5.10 1.16
C CYS A 101 -3.27 4.64 -0.31
N TYR A 102 -4.04 3.60 -0.59
CA TYR A 102 -3.98 2.83 -1.83
C TYR A 102 -5.38 2.50 -2.35
N ILE A 103 -5.54 2.43 -3.66
CA ILE A 103 -6.70 1.78 -4.29
C ILE A 103 -6.19 0.57 -5.07
N PHE A 104 -6.68 -0.61 -4.67
CA PHE A 104 -6.30 -1.89 -5.23
C PHE A 104 -7.43 -2.47 -6.08
N PRO A 105 -7.21 -2.61 -7.41
CA PRO A 105 -8.16 -3.25 -8.28
C PRO A 105 -8.25 -4.75 -7.97
N GLN A 106 -9.43 -5.35 -8.07
CA GLN A 106 -9.63 -6.78 -7.74
C GLN A 106 -8.62 -7.73 -8.42
N ARG A 107 -8.15 -7.40 -9.63
CA ARG A 107 -7.17 -8.21 -10.37
C ARG A 107 -5.83 -8.40 -9.67
N ILE A 108 -5.47 -7.59 -8.66
CA ILE A 108 -4.22 -7.77 -7.92
C ILE A 108 -4.36 -8.72 -6.73
N PHE A 109 -5.58 -9.12 -6.35
CA PHE A 109 -5.79 -10.01 -5.22
C PHE A 109 -5.05 -11.34 -5.35
N PRO A 110 -4.98 -11.98 -6.55
CA PRO A 110 -4.16 -13.17 -6.73
C PRO A 110 -2.67 -12.92 -6.48
N LEU A 111 -2.14 -11.72 -6.75
CA LEU A 111 -0.74 -11.37 -6.48
C LEU A 111 -0.49 -11.23 -4.97
N LEU A 112 -1.43 -10.62 -4.23
CA LEU A 112 -1.36 -10.53 -2.77
C LEU A 112 -1.32 -11.94 -2.14
N HIS A 113 -2.18 -12.83 -2.63
CA HIS A 113 -2.21 -14.22 -2.22
C HIS A 113 -0.88 -14.94 -2.50
N GLN A 114 -0.34 -14.81 -3.71
CA GLN A 114 0.95 -15.40 -4.08
C GLN A 114 2.09 -14.89 -3.20
N TYR A 115 2.13 -13.59 -2.92
CA TYR A 115 3.12 -13.00 -2.02
C TYR A 115 3.03 -13.60 -0.61
N CYS A 116 1.82 -13.74 -0.06
CA CYS A 116 1.61 -14.34 1.25
C CYS A 116 2.00 -15.83 1.29
N GLN A 117 1.85 -16.58 0.20
CA GLN A 117 2.31 -17.96 0.12
C GLN A 117 3.84 -18.07 0.07
N TRP A 118 4.51 -17.17 -0.65
CA TRP A 118 5.98 -17.17 -0.74
C TRP A 118 6.62 -16.93 0.63
N GLY A 119 6.16 -15.91 1.36
CA GLY A 119 6.69 -15.62 2.70
C GLY A 119 6.40 -16.71 3.74
N LYS A 120 5.50 -17.66 3.47
CA LYS A 120 5.28 -18.87 4.28
C LYS A 120 6.27 -20.00 3.96
N ARG A 121 6.91 -20.00 2.78
CA ARG A 121 7.86 -21.04 2.33
C ARG A 121 9.31 -20.77 2.73
N ASP A 122 9.66 -19.51 2.98
CA ASP A 122 11.01 -19.09 3.35
C ASP A 122 11.25 -19.08 4.89
N ASN A 123 10.45 -19.84 5.64
CA ASN A 123 10.47 -19.97 7.10
C ASN A 123 10.34 -21.44 7.50
#